data_AF-A0A4P6XJ61-F1
#
_entry.id   AF-A0A4P6XJ61-F1
#
_cell.length_a   1.000
_cell.length_b   1.000
_cell.length_c   1.000
_cell.angle_alpha   90.00
_cell.angle_beta   90.00
_cell.angle_gamma   90.00
#
_symmetry.space_group_name_H-M   'P 1'
#
loop_
_entity.id
_entity.type
_entity.pdbx_description
1 polymer ?
#
loop_
_entity_poly.entity_id
_entity_poly.type
_entity_poly.pdbx_seq_one_letter_code
_entity_poly.pdbx_strand_id
1 'polypeptide(L)'
;MSFPTEDRLARESDVTVSTNVTLYAEYKGFFMYVLSAVALAMFAMWILAPHSVLLSLGISYYPDKYWAQAIPMYFLMLMLFLYVLVTLYNTEVQTLKLNDLHVFTDEHAVCPEDPVEWLWKAPSGVWDLPIGLVNEVLYGEGEDKVSYGEMPETTPSPELGD
;
A
#
# COMPACT_ATOMS: atom_id res chain seq x y z
N MET A 1 -16.15 -12.85 -30.71
CA MET A 1 -16.86 -12.20 -29.61
C MET A 1 -15.82 -11.39 -28.86
N SER A 2 -15.77 -10.08 -29.10
CA SER A 2 -14.83 -9.20 -28.38
C SER A 2 -15.38 -9.05 -26.97
N PHE A 3 -14.59 -9.37 -25.96
CA PHE A 3 -14.94 -9.03 -24.59
C PHE A 3 -15.01 -7.49 -24.47
N PRO A 4 -15.96 -6.94 -23.69
CA PRO A 4 -15.95 -5.54 -23.33
C PRO A 4 -14.61 -5.19 -22.65
N THR A 5 -14.05 -4.01 -22.94
CA THR A 5 -12.77 -3.55 -22.37
C THR A 5 -12.75 -3.64 -20.84
N GLU A 6 -13.91 -3.46 -20.22
CA GLU A 6 -14.15 -3.55 -18.77
C GLU A 6 -13.81 -4.93 -18.18
N ASP A 7 -14.17 -6.02 -18.86
CA ASP A 7 -13.99 -7.40 -18.39
C ASP A 7 -12.50 -7.80 -18.41
N ARG A 8 -11.73 -7.23 -19.36
CA ARG A 8 -10.28 -7.40 -19.41
C ARG A 8 -9.60 -6.70 -18.23
N LEU A 9 -9.96 -5.44 -17.97
CA LEU A 9 -9.39 -4.64 -16.88
C LEU A 9 -9.69 -5.26 -15.51
N ALA A 10 -10.91 -5.75 -15.30
CA ALA A 10 -11.29 -6.44 -14.07
C ALA A 10 -10.43 -7.70 -13.81
N ARG A 11 -10.11 -8.46 -14.85
CA ARG A 11 -9.32 -9.70 -14.75
C ARG A 11 -7.83 -9.45 -14.46
N GLU A 12 -7.30 -8.30 -14.88
CA GLU A 12 -5.91 -7.88 -14.66
C GLU A 12 -5.69 -7.24 -13.28
N SER A 13 -6.76 -6.93 -12.55
CA SER A 13 -6.65 -6.43 -11.17
C SER A 13 -6.05 -7.47 -10.22
N ASP A 14 -5.17 -6.99 -9.35
CA ASP A 14 -4.13 -7.69 -8.57
C ASP A 14 -4.56 -8.92 -7.72
N VAL A 15 -5.87 -9.15 -7.57
CA VAL A 15 -6.46 -10.27 -6.81
C VAL A 15 -6.00 -11.63 -7.35
N THR A 16 -5.62 -11.74 -8.62
CA THR A 16 -5.15 -12.99 -9.23
C THR A 16 -3.63 -13.16 -9.28
N VAL A 17 -2.85 -12.11 -9.00
CA VAL A 17 -1.39 -12.11 -9.12
C VAL A 17 -0.70 -12.47 -7.79
N SER A 18 -1.38 -12.26 -6.65
CA SER A 18 -0.85 -12.47 -5.30
C SER A 18 -0.49 -13.92 -4.92
N THR A 19 -0.85 -14.93 -5.73
CA THR A 19 -0.62 -16.35 -5.41
C THR A 19 0.82 -16.83 -5.70
N ASN A 20 1.69 -15.99 -6.27
CA ASN A 20 3.07 -16.36 -6.56
C ASN A 20 4.03 -16.04 -5.40
N VAL A 21 3.75 -16.60 -4.22
CA VAL A 21 4.73 -16.59 -3.12
C VAL A 21 5.74 -17.70 -3.40
N THR A 22 6.93 -17.30 -3.85
CA THR A 22 8.01 -18.27 -4.13
C THR A 22 8.47 -18.94 -2.82
N LEU A 23 8.59 -20.28 -2.82
CA LEU A 23 9.10 -21.08 -1.69
C LEU A 23 10.44 -20.57 -1.14
N TYR A 24 11.26 -19.91 -1.98
CA TYR A 24 12.54 -19.33 -1.58
C TYR A 24 12.43 -18.23 -0.51
N ALA A 25 11.31 -17.52 -0.42
CA ALA A 25 11.10 -16.48 0.59
C ALA A 25 11.01 -17.09 1.99
N GLU A 26 10.34 -18.22 2.13
CA GLU A 26 10.11 -18.91 3.41
C GLU A 26 11.42 -19.43 4.02
N TYR A 27 12.24 -20.12 3.21
CA TYR A 27 13.52 -20.67 3.68
C TYR A 27 14.51 -19.58 4.09
N LYS A 28 14.56 -18.46 3.35
CA LYS A 28 15.42 -17.32 3.71
C LYS A 28 15.00 -16.72 5.05
N GLY A 29 13.70 -16.56 5.28
CA GLY A 29 13.16 -16.09 6.55
C GLY A 29 13.53 -17.00 7.71
N PHE A 30 13.35 -18.32 7.55
CA PHE A 30 13.71 -19.30 8.57
C PHE A 30 15.21 -19.31 8.89
N PHE A 31 16.06 -19.30 7.87
CA PHE A 31 17.52 -19.25 8.06
C PHE A 31 17.96 -17.99 8.81
N MET A 32 17.44 -16.82 8.42
CA MET A 32 17.74 -15.55 9.09
C MET A 32 17.24 -15.53 10.54
N TYR A 33 16.08 -16.14 10.81
CA TYR A 33 15.56 -16.29 12.16
C TYR A 33 16.49 -17.13 13.05
N VAL A 34 16.91 -18.32 12.60
CA VAL A 34 17.82 -19.17 13.38
C VAL A 34 19.18 -18.49 13.59
N LEU A 35 19.73 -17.87 12.54
CA LEU A 35 21.00 -17.14 12.62
C LEU A 35 20.93 -15.98 13.60
N SER A 36 19.86 -15.16 13.55
CA SER A 36 19.68 -14.04 14.46
C SER A 36 19.46 -14.48 15.91
N ALA A 37 18.74 -15.58 16.14
CA ALA A 37 18.55 -16.15 17.48
C ALA A 37 19.87 -16.62 18.10
N VAL A 38 20.70 -17.34 17.33
CA VAL A 38 22.02 -17.80 17.80
C VAL A 38 22.96 -16.61 18.04
N ALA A 39 22.99 -15.64 17.12
CA ALA A 39 23.78 -14.42 17.28
C ALA A 39 23.36 -13.63 18.53
N LEU A 40 22.06 -13.49 18.79
CA LEU A 40 21.53 -12.82 19.97
C LEU A 40 21.88 -13.56 21.26
N ALA A 41 21.80 -14.89 21.28
CA ALA A 41 22.19 -15.69 22.43
C ALA A 41 23.69 -15.54 22.75
N MET A 42 24.56 -15.57 21.74
CA MET A 42 26.00 -15.32 21.91
C MET A 42 26.28 -13.90 22.40
N PHE A 43 25.59 -12.90 21.84
CA PHE A 43 25.73 -11.50 22.23
C PHE A 43 25.28 -11.26 23.69
N ALA A 44 24.13 -11.83 24.09
CA ALA A 44 23.64 -11.77 25.46
C ALA A 44 24.60 -12.46 26.44
N MET A 45 25.13 -13.63 26.08
CA MET A 45 26.13 -14.34 26.88
C MET A 45 27.39 -13.49 27.08
N TRP A 46 27.87 -12.81 26.04
CA TRP A 46 29.03 -11.92 26.12
C TRP A 46 28.81 -10.70 27.03
N ILE A 47 27.62 -10.07 26.97
CA ILE A 47 27.30 -8.92 27.84
C ILE A 47 27.22 -9.34 29.30
N LEU A 48 26.55 -10.46 29.58
CA LEU A 48 26.28 -10.95 30.94
C LEU A 48 27.50 -11.62 31.59
N ALA A 49 28.44 -12.17 30.80
CA ALA A 49 29.60 -12.87 31.33
C ALA A 49 30.54 -11.93 32.11
N PRO A 50 30.91 -12.26 33.37
CA PRO A 50 31.90 -11.48 34.11
C PRO A 50 33.30 -11.68 33.54
N HIS A 51 34.19 -10.70 33.76
CA HIS A 51 35.56 -10.71 33.22
C HIS A 51 36.35 -11.97 33.60
N SER A 52 36.17 -12.49 34.82
CA SER A 52 36.83 -13.71 35.30
C SER A 52 36.48 -14.94 34.45
N VAL A 53 35.22 -15.06 34.01
CA VAL A 53 34.75 -16.19 33.19
C VAL A 53 35.35 -16.09 31.79
N LEU A 54 35.36 -14.90 31.18
CA LEU A 54 35.97 -14.66 29.87
C LEU A 54 37.47 -14.98 29.85
N LEU A 55 38.19 -14.57 30.90
CA LEU A 55 39.62 -14.85 31.03
C LEU A 55 39.89 -16.34 31.26
N SER A 56 39.05 -17.03 32.04
CA SER A 56 39.14 -18.49 32.22
C SER A 56 38.89 -19.29 30.93
N LEU A 57 38.12 -18.71 30.00
CA LEU A 57 37.86 -19.25 28.67
C LEU A 57 39.02 -19.00 27.69
N GLY A 58 40.07 -18.30 28.12
CA GLY A 58 41.23 -17.92 27.29
C GLY A 58 40.99 -16.71 26.38
N ILE A 59 39.90 -15.96 26.57
CA ILE A 59 39.56 -14.80 25.74
C ILE A 59 40.13 -13.53 26.38
N SER A 60 41.36 -13.18 25.99
CA SER A 60 42.08 -12.02 26.54
C SER A 60 41.79 -10.71 25.80
N TYR A 61 41.32 -10.79 24.55
CA TYR A 61 41.07 -9.63 23.69
C TYR A 61 39.63 -9.63 23.20
N TYR A 62 38.83 -8.71 23.73
CA TYR A 62 37.46 -8.46 23.29
C TYR A 62 37.18 -6.94 23.34
N PRO A 63 36.29 -6.42 22.48
CA PRO A 63 35.95 -5.00 22.48
C PRO A 63 35.32 -4.57 23.81
N ASP A 64 35.37 -3.29 24.15
CA ASP A 64 34.72 -2.80 25.37
C ASP A 64 33.20 -3.12 25.35
N LYS A 65 32.64 -3.52 26.50
CA LYS A 65 31.19 -3.75 26.64
C LYS A 65 30.37 -2.49 26.38
N TYR A 66 30.98 -1.30 26.43
CA TYR A 66 30.37 -0.05 26.01
C TYR A 66 29.71 -0.13 24.62
N TRP A 67 30.28 -0.90 23.69
CA TRP A 67 29.72 -1.09 22.36
C TRP A 67 28.31 -1.68 22.37
N ALA A 68 27.97 -2.48 23.39
CA ALA A 68 26.62 -3.02 23.55
C ALA A 68 25.56 -1.93 23.78
N GLN A 69 25.94 -0.78 24.35
CA GLN A 69 25.06 0.37 24.53
C GLN A 69 25.16 1.34 23.36
N ALA A 70 26.37 1.58 22.85
CA ALA A 70 26.58 2.52 21.75
C ALA A 70 25.81 2.12 20.49
N ILE A 71 25.82 0.84 20.10
CA ILE A 71 25.15 0.36 18.88
C ILE A 71 23.63 0.68 18.90
N PRO A 72 22.86 0.31 19.94
CA PRO A 72 21.46 0.70 20.05
C PRO A 72 21.22 2.21 20.00
N MET A 73 22.06 3.00 20.69
CA MET A 73 21.91 4.47 20.71
C MET A 73 22.12 5.08 19.32
N TYR A 74 23.13 4.64 18.58
CA TYR A 74 23.33 5.06 17.20
C TYR A 74 22.19 4.64 16.29
N PHE A 75 21.64 3.44 16.49
CA PHE A 75 20.49 2.96 15.70
C PHE A 75 19.24 3.81 15.94
N LEU A 76 18.96 4.20 17.19
CA LEU A 76 17.85 5.11 17.51
C LEU A 76 18.04 6.49 16.87
N MET A 77 19.25 7.05 16.93
CA MET A 77 19.56 8.34 16.29
C MET A 77 19.47 8.25 14.76
N LEU A 78 19.93 7.15 14.17
CA LEU A 78 19.79 6.87 12.75
C LEU A 78 18.32 6.75 12.35
N MET A 79 17.50 6.06 13.13
CA MET A 79 16.06 5.94 12.89
C MET A 79 15.38 7.31 12.87
N LEU A 80 15.68 8.16 13.86
CA LEU A 80 15.17 9.54 13.90
C LEU A 80 15.60 10.33 12.66
N PHE A 81 16.89 10.24 12.30
CA PHE A 81 17.42 10.91 11.11
C PHE A 81 16.69 10.45 9.83
N LEU A 82 16.47 9.14 9.68
CA LEU A 82 15.75 8.57 8.54
C LEU A 82 14.29 9.04 8.50
N TYR A 83 13.59 9.11 9.64
CA TYR A 83 12.22 9.63 9.66
C TYR A 83 12.13 11.08 9.18
N VAL A 84 13.02 11.93 9.69
CA VAL A 84 13.07 13.34 9.27
C VAL A 84 13.42 13.45 7.79
N LEU A 85 14.41 12.68 7.33
CA LEU A 85 14.84 12.69 5.94
C LEU A 85 13.73 12.23 4.99
N VAL A 86 13.06 11.11 5.29
CA VAL A 86 11.96 10.60 4.47
C VAL A 86 10.79 11.58 4.48
N THR A 87 10.45 12.18 5.62
CA THR A 87 9.38 13.18 5.70
C THR A 87 9.70 14.39 4.84
N LEU A 88 10.94 14.91 4.93
CA LEU A 88 11.38 16.06 4.14
C LEU A 88 11.43 15.73 2.64
N TYR A 89 11.98 14.57 2.29
CA TYR A 89 12.05 14.11 0.90
C TYR A 89 10.65 13.91 0.30
N ASN A 90 9.74 13.30 1.06
CA ASN A 90 8.36 13.14 0.61
C ASN A 90 7.67 14.48 0.42
N THR A 91 7.88 15.43 1.33
CA THR A 91 7.23 16.75 1.27
C THR A 91 7.78 17.61 0.11
N GLU A 92 9.09 17.60 -0.12
CA GLU A 92 9.74 18.50 -1.09
C GLU A 92 9.85 17.90 -2.50
N VAL A 93 9.99 16.58 -2.63
CA VAL A 93 10.32 15.93 -3.91
C VAL A 93 9.17 15.08 -4.43
N GLN A 94 8.54 14.26 -3.59
CA GLN A 94 7.53 13.29 -4.03
C GLN A 94 6.11 13.86 -4.06
N THR A 95 5.77 14.73 -3.12
CA THR A 95 4.40 15.25 -3.01
C THR A 95 4.22 16.39 -4.00
N LEU A 96 3.23 16.23 -4.88
CA LEU A 96 2.77 17.28 -5.79
C LEU A 96 2.21 18.47 -5.00
N LYS A 97 2.21 19.66 -5.60
CA LYS A 97 1.61 20.84 -4.97
C LYS A 97 0.11 20.58 -4.73
N LEU A 98 -0.44 21.09 -3.62
CA LEU A 98 -1.85 20.87 -3.24
C LEU A 98 -2.87 21.32 -4.32
N ASN A 99 -2.48 22.23 -5.20
CA ASN A 99 -3.35 22.75 -6.27
C ASN A 99 -3.25 21.98 -7.58
N ASP A 100 -2.50 20.88 -7.62
CA ASP A 100 -2.35 20.05 -8.82
C ASP A 100 -3.49 19.03 -8.92
N LEU A 101 -4.14 18.94 -10.08
CA LEU A 101 -5.21 17.97 -10.33
C LEU A 101 -4.67 16.53 -10.30
N HIS A 102 -3.37 16.36 -10.55
CA HIS A 102 -2.69 15.07 -10.44
C HIS A 102 -2.70 14.48 -9.02
N VAL A 103 -3.09 15.26 -8.00
CA VAL A 103 -3.35 14.75 -6.64
C VAL A 103 -4.63 13.90 -6.59
N PHE A 104 -5.59 14.17 -7.48
CA PHE A 104 -6.88 13.46 -7.54
C PHE A 104 -6.95 12.42 -8.66
N THR A 105 -6.18 12.60 -9.74
CA THR A 105 -6.17 11.69 -10.89
C THR A 105 -4.73 11.31 -11.23
N ASP A 106 -4.44 10.01 -11.33
CA ASP A 106 -3.11 9.52 -11.69
C ASP A 106 -3.06 8.98 -13.14
N GLU A 107 -1.92 8.43 -13.54
CA GLU A 107 -1.75 7.79 -14.86
C GLU A 107 -2.59 6.50 -15.01
N HIS A 108 -3.05 5.94 -13.89
CA HIS A 108 -3.84 4.71 -13.85
C HIS A 108 -5.35 4.98 -13.80
N ALA A 109 -5.78 6.24 -13.71
CA ALA A 109 -7.17 6.63 -13.76
C ALA A 109 -7.78 6.23 -15.11
N VAL A 110 -8.86 5.44 -15.06
CA VAL A 110 -9.51 4.90 -16.25
C VAL A 110 -10.77 5.72 -16.52
N CYS A 111 -10.61 6.82 -17.26
CA CYS A 111 -11.73 7.70 -17.62
C CYS A 111 -12.41 7.24 -18.92
N PRO A 112 -13.76 7.24 -19.00
CA PRO A 112 -14.48 6.98 -20.24
C PRO A 112 -14.29 8.12 -21.26
N GLU A 113 -14.35 7.81 -22.56
CA GLU A 113 -14.22 8.82 -23.63
C GLU A 113 -15.33 9.88 -23.56
N ASP A 114 -16.55 9.48 -23.17
CA ASP A 114 -17.67 10.38 -22.89
C ASP A 114 -18.19 10.18 -21.45
N PRO A 115 -17.76 11.01 -20.48
CA PRO A 115 -18.18 10.89 -19.09
C PRO A 115 -19.63 11.33 -18.85
N VAL A 116 -20.27 12.05 -19.78
CA VAL A 116 -21.64 12.56 -19.61
C VAL A 116 -22.67 11.44 -19.69
N GLU A 117 -22.39 10.38 -20.46
CA GLU A 117 -23.28 9.23 -20.57
C GLU A 117 -23.48 8.50 -19.22
N TRP A 118 -22.41 8.46 -18.41
CA TRP A 118 -22.35 7.72 -17.15
C TRP A 118 -22.76 8.55 -15.93
N LEU A 119 -23.17 9.81 -16.15
CA LEU A 119 -23.48 10.75 -15.09
C LEU A 119 -24.70 10.36 -14.25
N TRP A 120 -25.65 9.68 -14.90
CA TRP A 120 -26.94 9.26 -14.31
C TRP A 120 -27.16 7.74 -14.38
N LYS A 121 -26.16 6.98 -14.82
CA LYS A 121 -26.16 5.51 -14.89
C LYS A 121 -25.16 4.98 -13.88
N ALA A 122 -25.42 3.80 -13.30
CA ALA A 122 -24.42 3.13 -12.49
C ALA A 122 -23.26 2.69 -13.40
N PRO A 123 -22.01 3.18 -13.20
CA PRO A 123 -20.87 2.64 -13.91
C PRO A 123 -20.64 1.19 -13.47
N SER A 124 -19.99 0.39 -14.31
CA SER A 124 -19.63 -1.01 -13.99
C SER A 124 -18.60 -1.16 -12.86
N GLY A 125 -18.18 -0.05 -12.25
CA GLY A 125 -17.16 0.01 -11.19
C GLY A 125 -15.73 -0.04 -11.73
N VAL A 126 -15.55 -0.11 -13.04
CA VAL A 126 -14.24 -0.13 -13.72
C VAL A 126 -13.81 1.27 -14.19
N TRP A 127 -14.77 2.18 -14.40
CA TRP A 127 -14.52 3.53 -14.90
C TRP A 127 -14.49 4.56 -13.77
N ASP A 128 -13.52 5.46 -13.82
CA ASP A 128 -13.40 6.64 -12.96
C ASP A 128 -14.15 7.82 -13.58
N LEU A 129 -15.05 8.43 -12.80
CA LEU A 129 -15.79 9.63 -13.19
C LEU A 129 -15.10 10.88 -12.62
N PRO A 130 -14.87 11.93 -13.43
CA PRO A 130 -14.28 13.17 -12.93
C PRO A 130 -15.10 13.77 -11.79
N ILE A 131 -14.47 13.94 -10.62
CA ILE A 131 -15.14 14.41 -9.40
C ILE A 131 -15.80 15.80 -9.57
N GLY A 132 -15.27 16.64 -10.46
CA GLY A 132 -15.87 17.93 -10.79
C GLY A 132 -17.28 17.79 -11.38
N LEU A 133 -17.46 16.86 -12.34
CA LEU A 133 -18.74 16.57 -12.96
C LEU A 133 -19.71 15.93 -11.97
N VAL A 134 -19.22 14.99 -11.15
CA VAL A 134 -20.02 14.35 -10.10
C VAL A 134 -20.49 15.38 -9.07
N ASN A 135 -19.62 16.30 -8.64
CA ASN A 135 -19.97 17.35 -7.70
C ASN A 135 -20.98 18.34 -8.29
N GLU A 136 -20.83 18.71 -9.57
CA GLU A 136 -21.80 19.56 -10.26
C GLU A 136 -23.18 18.91 -10.32
N VAL A 137 -23.25 17.61 -10.54
CA VAL A 137 -24.51 16.86 -10.60
C VAL A 137 -25.16 16.70 -9.23
N LEU A 138 -24.36 16.34 -8.21
CA LEU A 138 -24.88 16.09 -6.87
C LEU A 138 -25.21 17.39 -6.12
N TYR A 139 -24.41 18.44 -6.32
CA TYR A 139 -24.44 19.66 -5.52
C TYR A 139 -24.67 20.95 -6.31
N GLY A 140 -24.63 20.90 -7.64
CA GLY A 140 -24.90 22.06 -8.48
C GLY A 140 -26.32 22.60 -8.26
N GLU A 141 -26.47 23.90 -8.42
CA GLU A 141 -27.74 24.62 -8.21
C GLU A 141 -28.69 24.53 -9.43
N GLY A 142 -28.54 23.53 -10.29
CA GLY A 142 -29.41 23.31 -11.46
C GLY A 142 -30.81 22.77 -11.10
N GLU A 143 -31.82 23.18 -11.87
CA GLU A 143 -33.24 22.91 -11.66
C GLU A 143 -33.68 21.43 -11.85
N ASP A 144 -32.77 20.53 -12.23
CA ASP A 144 -33.06 19.12 -12.57
C ASP A 144 -32.76 18.14 -11.42
N LYS A 145 -33.17 18.46 -10.20
CA LYS A 145 -33.02 17.55 -9.05
C LYS A 145 -34.08 16.44 -9.10
N VAL A 146 -33.77 15.32 -9.74
CA VAL A 146 -34.58 14.10 -9.64
C VAL A 146 -34.49 13.56 -8.21
N SER A 147 -35.64 13.53 -7.52
CA SER A 147 -35.77 12.96 -6.19
C SER A 147 -35.52 11.46 -6.26
N TYR A 148 -34.47 10.97 -5.58
CA TYR A 148 -34.23 9.55 -5.36
C TYR A 148 -35.31 8.98 -4.42
N GLY A 149 -36.51 8.78 -4.96
CA GLY A 149 -37.67 8.26 -4.25
C GLY A 149 -38.57 7.35 -5.10
N GLU A 150 -38.43 7.35 -6.43
CA GLU A 150 -39.21 6.50 -7.31
C GLU A 150 -38.28 5.57 -8.09
N MET A 151 -38.17 4.32 -7.61
CA MET A 151 -37.66 3.23 -8.43
C MET A 151 -38.63 3.04 -9.60
N PRO A 152 -38.16 3.07 -10.87
CA PRO A 152 -39.03 2.76 -11.99
C PRO A 152 -39.51 1.31 -11.86
N GLU A 153 -40.83 1.13 -11.95
CA GLU A 153 -41.49 -0.17 -12.01
C GLU A 153 -40.74 -1.11 -12.97
N THR A 154 -40.52 -2.33 -12.49
CA THR A 154 -39.99 -3.44 -13.29
C THR A 154 -40.83 -3.63 -14.54
N THR A 155 -40.30 -3.25 -15.71
CA THR A 155 -40.91 -3.61 -16.99
C THR A 155 -40.88 -5.14 -17.16
N PRO A 156 -42.00 -5.80 -17.51
CA PRO A 156 -42.05 -7.25 -17.59
C PRO A 156 -41.21 -7.78 -18.76
N SER A 157 -40.58 -8.93 -18.55
CA SER A 157 -39.87 -9.68 -19.60
C SER A 157 -40.77 -9.92 -20.81
N PRO A 158 -40.25 -9.81 -22.04
CA PRO A 158 -41.03 -10.11 -23.23
C PRO A 158 -41.37 -11.61 -23.24
N GLU A 159 -42.67 -11.89 -23.38
CA GLU A 159 -43.19 -13.25 -23.50
C GLU A 159 -42.56 -13.98 -24.68
N LEU A 160 -42.10 -15.19 -24.41
CA LEU A 160 -41.66 -16.17 -25.38
C LEU A 160 -42.89 -16.65 -26.16
N GLY A 161 -43.07 -16.16 -27.39
CA GLY A 161 -44.04 -16.70 -28.34
C GLY A 161 -43.43 -17.82 -29.18
N ASP A 162 -44.18 -18.92 -29.29
CA ASP A 162 -43.90 -20.23 -29.91
C ASP A 162 -43.08 -20.25 -31.21
#